data_AF-A0A081S9D8-F1
#
_entry.id   AF-A0A081S9D8-F1
#
_cell.length_a   1.000
_cell.length_b   1.000
_cell.length_c   1.000
_cell.angle_alpha   90.00
_cell.angle_beta   90.00
_cell.angle_gamma   90.00
#
_symmetry.space_group_name_H-M   'P 1'
#
loop_
_entity.id
_entity.type
_entity.pdbx_description
1 polymer ?
#
loop_
_entity_poly.entity_id
_entity_poly.type
_entity_poly.pdbx_seq_one_letter_code
_entity_poly.pdbx_strand_id
1 'polypeptide(L)'
;MLSTVFRRKATSVKLALSMFEEFGMIEIIDGAITIPKWEKHQNIDGLEKIRKQTRERVARHRQKQKALIKGEPQLILDCNVTVTDENENVTQEIKNKSKNKKEIENILDNSSRKTETYIPPKYYSLLESISYKYNDRFLYPNNYTLTHAQKMKIGEYLASGYITSDEVISMIERIPEDATSPLAYLFKSMENLKQERMLECKAIAHENARKKYMINE
;
A
#
# COMPACT_ATOMS: atom_id res chain seq x y z
N MET A 1 18.32 -2.34 36.49
CA MET A 1 17.49 -2.72 35.33
C MET A 1 17.93 -2.03 34.03
N LEU A 2 18.10 -0.71 33.98
CA LEU A 2 18.56 -0.03 32.74
C LEU A 2 19.97 -0.48 32.27
N SER A 3 20.90 -0.73 33.21
CA SER A 3 22.24 -1.27 32.90
C SER A 3 22.22 -2.63 32.20
N THR A 4 21.25 -3.49 32.53
CA THR A 4 21.11 -4.82 31.93
C THR A 4 20.47 -4.76 30.55
N VAL A 5 19.52 -3.84 30.32
CA VAL A 5 18.90 -3.62 29.00
C VAL A 5 19.92 -3.05 28.02
N PHE A 6 20.70 -2.06 28.43
CA PHE A 6 21.70 -1.43 27.55
C PHE A 6 23.02 -2.17 27.48
N ARG A 7 23.20 -3.24 28.28
CA ARG A 7 24.47 -3.98 28.40
C ARG A 7 25.66 -3.06 28.68
N ARG A 8 25.46 -2.05 29.53
CA ARG A 8 26.49 -1.06 29.92
C ARG A 8 26.67 -1.04 31.44
N LYS A 9 27.86 -0.60 31.88
CA LYS A 9 28.17 -0.42 33.30
C LYS A 9 27.16 0.54 33.94
N ALA A 10 26.70 0.23 35.15
CA ALA A 10 25.72 1.05 35.86
C ALA A 10 26.20 2.49 36.08
N THR A 11 27.50 2.70 36.24
CA THR A 11 28.14 4.02 36.34
C THR A 11 27.93 4.86 35.09
N SER A 12 28.10 4.29 33.90
CA SER A 12 27.88 4.98 32.63
C SER A 12 26.41 5.33 32.40
N VAL A 13 25.48 4.47 32.83
CA VAL A 13 24.04 4.75 32.74
C VAL A 13 23.63 5.87 33.70
N LYS A 14 24.17 5.87 34.94
CA LYS A 14 23.94 6.97 35.89
C LYS A 14 24.46 8.30 35.37
N LEU A 15 25.67 8.30 34.80
CA LEU A 15 26.28 9.48 34.20
C LEU A 15 25.44 10.03 33.02
N ALA A 16 24.92 9.15 32.17
CA ALA A 16 24.07 9.57 31.06
C ALA A 16 22.75 10.18 31.55
N LEU A 17 22.14 9.59 32.59
CA LEU A 17 20.90 10.12 33.18
C LEU A 17 21.11 11.50 33.80
N SER A 18 22.21 11.71 34.54
CA SER A 18 22.52 13.03 35.12
C SER A 18 22.78 14.08 34.02
N MET A 19 23.47 13.70 32.94
CA MET A 19 23.65 14.59 31.79
C MET A 19 22.31 14.97 31.15
N PHE A 20 21.40 14.01 30.92
CA PHE A 20 20.10 14.30 30.32
C PHE A 20 19.20 15.15 31.22
N GLU A 21 19.33 15.01 32.53
CA GLU A 21 18.67 15.89 33.51
C GLU A 21 19.25 17.31 33.46
N GLU A 22 20.57 17.46 33.45
CA GLU A 22 21.25 18.77 33.30
C GLU A 22 20.88 19.47 31.99
N PHE A 23 20.73 18.72 30.90
CA PHE A 23 20.29 19.26 29.61
C PHE A 23 18.78 19.51 29.53
N GLY A 24 18.01 19.23 30.60
CA GLY A 24 16.57 19.40 30.64
C GLY A 24 15.82 18.52 29.62
N MET A 25 16.43 17.40 29.23
CA MET A 25 15.83 16.41 28.31
C MET A 25 14.93 15.42 29.03
N ILE A 26 15.19 15.19 30.32
CA ILE A 26 14.39 14.34 31.19
C ILE A 26 14.23 15.00 32.57
N GLU A 27 13.14 14.72 33.25
CA GLU A 27 12.91 15.08 34.66
C GLU A 27 12.63 13.78 35.44
N ILE A 28 13.38 13.58 36.53
CA ILE A 28 13.21 12.42 37.41
C ILE A 28 12.33 12.85 38.58
N ILE A 29 11.04 12.51 38.52
CA ILE A 29 10.07 12.79 39.59
C ILE A 29 9.64 11.45 40.18
N ASP A 30 9.79 11.27 41.50
CA ASP A 30 9.43 10.05 42.25
C ASP A 30 9.95 8.75 41.62
N GLY A 31 11.16 8.78 41.05
CA GLY A 31 11.79 7.63 40.41
C GLY A 31 11.27 7.29 39.01
N ALA A 32 10.37 8.09 38.46
CA ALA A 32 9.91 8.01 37.07
C ALA A 32 10.67 9.02 36.19
N ILE A 33 11.27 8.54 35.10
CA ILE A 33 11.94 9.38 34.11
C ILE A 33 10.87 9.88 33.14
N THR A 34 10.58 11.18 33.16
CA THR A 34 9.62 11.83 32.26
C THR A 34 10.34 12.75 31.27
N ILE A 35 9.76 12.98 30.09
CA ILE A 35 10.31 13.91 29.09
C ILE A 35 9.51 15.22 29.17
N PRO A 36 10.11 16.35 29.59
CA PRO A 36 9.41 17.62 29.68
C PRO A 36 8.97 18.11 28.28
N LYS A 37 7.83 18.81 28.21
CA LYS A 37 7.30 19.46 26.99
C LYS A 37 6.99 18.51 25.82
N TRP A 38 6.78 17.22 26.07
CA TRP A 38 6.37 16.23 25.05
C TRP A 38 5.03 16.57 24.36
N GLU A 39 4.17 17.30 25.07
CA GLU A 39 2.82 17.68 24.60
C GLU A 39 2.84 18.74 23.48
N LYS A 40 3.82 19.65 23.45
CA LYS A 40 3.89 20.73 22.45
C LYS A 40 4.29 20.26 21.05
N HIS A 41 4.83 19.05 20.93
CA HIS A 41 5.30 18.48 19.67
C HIS A 41 4.35 17.41 19.10
N GLN A 42 3.20 17.16 19.74
CA GLN A 42 2.13 16.41 19.10
C GLN A 42 1.26 17.36 18.27
N ASN A 43 1.44 17.34 16.96
CA ASN A 43 0.52 18.01 16.03
C ASN A 43 -0.81 17.22 15.93
N ILE A 44 -1.62 17.30 16.99
CA ILE A 44 -2.92 16.61 17.11
C ILE A 44 -3.89 17.12 16.04
N ASP A 45 -3.90 18.42 15.79
CA ASP A 45 -4.77 19.07 14.79
C ASP A 45 -4.48 18.59 13.37
N GLY A 46 -3.19 18.40 13.03
CA GLY A 46 -2.78 17.82 11.75
C GLY A 46 -3.27 16.38 11.57
N LEU A 47 -3.20 15.57 12.64
CA LEU A 47 -3.64 14.19 12.60
C LEU A 47 -5.17 14.06 12.47
N GLU A 48 -5.93 14.94 13.13
CA GLU A 48 -7.38 14.94 13.05
C GLU A 48 -7.89 15.33 11.66
N LYS A 49 -7.24 16.33 11.03
CA LYS A 49 -7.54 16.74 9.66
C LYS A 49 -7.31 15.61 8.65
N ILE A 50 -6.20 14.86 8.79
CA ILE A 50 -5.91 13.68 7.96
C ILE A 50 -6.94 12.57 8.18
N ARG A 51 -7.31 12.30 9.43
CA ARG A 51 -8.33 11.29 9.77
C ARG A 51 -9.70 11.64 9.20
N LYS A 52 -10.09 12.92 9.22
CA LYS A 52 -11.37 13.39 8.67
C LYS A 52 -11.40 13.25 7.14
N GLN A 53 -10.35 13.70 6.45
CA GLN A 53 -10.23 13.56 4.99
C GLN A 53 -10.25 12.09 4.55
N THR A 54 -9.58 11.22 5.30
CA THR A 54 -9.57 9.77 5.02
C THR A 54 -10.97 9.16 5.19
N ARG A 55 -11.68 9.53 6.26
CA ARG A 55 -13.07 9.10 6.48
C ARG A 55 -13.98 9.53 5.34
N GLU A 56 -13.92 10.78 4.91
CA GLU A 56 -14.74 11.30 3.81
C GLU A 56 -14.41 10.62 2.47
N ARG A 57 -13.14 10.40 2.17
CA ARG A 57 -12.71 9.69 0.96
C ARG A 57 -13.23 8.26 0.92
N VAL A 58 -13.11 7.53 2.04
CA VAL A 58 -13.58 6.15 2.14
C VAL A 58 -15.10 6.09 2.07
N ALA A 59 -15.82 7.02 2.70
CA ALA A 59 -17.27 7.10 2.63
C ALA A 59 -17.75 7.32 1.18
N ARG A 60 -17.15 8.28 0.46
CA ARG A 60 -17.45 8.53 -0.96
C ARG A 60 -17.16 7.31 -1.84
N HIS A 61 -16.04 6.62 -1.60
CA HIS A 61 -15.70 5.41 -2.34
C HIS A 61 -16.74 4.29 -2.08
N ARG A 62 -17.12 4.06 -0.83
CA ARG A 62 -18.15 3.07 -0.48
C ARG A 62 -19.51 3.43 -1.08
N GLN A 63 -19.89 4.70 -1.09
CA GLN A 63 -21.12 5.17 -1.73
C GLN A 63 -21.09 4.92 -3.24
N LYS A 64 -20.00 5.25 -3.93
CA LYS A 64 -19.83 4.97 -5.37
C LYS A 64 -19.95 3.47 -5.68
N GLN A 65 -19.29 2.63 -4.89
CA GLN A 65 -19.36 1.18 -5.05
C GLN A 65 -20.78 0.64 -4.79
N LYS A 66 -21.50 1.16 -3.78
CA LYS A 66 -22.89 0.79 -3.52
C LYS A 66 -23.84 1.23 -4.64
N ALA A 67 -23.66 2.43 -5.19
CA ALA A 67 -24.47 2.94 -6.30
C ALA A 67 -24.27 2.11 -7.59
N LEU A 68 -23.02 1.72 -7.88
CA LEU A 68 -22.69 0.83 -9.01
C LEU A 68 -23.36 -0.55 -8.89
N ILE A 69 -23.45 -1.10 -7.67
CA ILE A 69 -24.08 -2.41 -7.42
C ILE A 69 -25.62 -2.34 -7.46
N LYS A 70 -26.22 -1.19 -7.09
CA LYS A 70 -27.68 -1.02 -7.00
C LYS A 70 -28.35 -0.74 -8.35
N GLY A 71 -27.59 -0.54 -9.44
CA GLY A 71 -28.13 -0.43 -10.79
C GLY A 71 -28.94 0.84 -11.06
N GLU A 72 -28.69 1.93 -10.34
CA GLU A 72 -29.24 3.24 -10.70
C GLU A 72 -28.40 3.86 -11.84
N PRO A 73 -29.03 4.43 -12.89
CA PRO A 73 -28.31 5.03 -14.00
C PRO A 73 -27.49 6.23 -13.50
N GLN A 74 -26.24 6.28 -13.95
CA GLN A 74 -25.29 7.34 -13.63
C GLN A 74 -25.91 8.71 -13.91
N LEU A 75 -26.09 9.52 -12.86
CA LEU A 75 -26.09 10.96 -13.04
C LEU A 75 -24.70 11.35 -13.52
N ILE A 76 -24.63 11.63 -14.81
CA ILE A 76 -23.54 12.36 -15.45
C ILE A 76 -23.32 13.62 -14.61
N LEU A 77 -22.17 13.69 -13.94
CA LEU A 77 -21.64 14.92 -13.38
C LEU A 77 -20.29 15.13 -14.04
N ASP A 78 -20.38 15.82 -15.17
CA ASP A 78 -19.38 16.61 -15.86
C ASP A 78 -17.95 16.45 -15.34
N CYS A 79 -17.20 15.60 -16.04
CA CYS A 79 -15.78 15.84 -16.23
C CYS A 79 -15.67 17.19 -16.94
N ASN A 80 -15.38 18.25 -16.20
CA ASN A 80 -15.08 19.57 -16.76
C ASN A 80 -13.72 19.51 -17.49
N VAL A 81 -13.76 18.95 -18.69
CA VAL A 81 -12.84 19.22 -19.80
C VAL A 81 -13.70 19.87 -20.88
N THR A 82 -13.85 21.18 -20.80
CA THR A 82 -14.32 21.99 -21.93
C THR A 82 -13.23 23.00 -22.25
N VAL A 83 -12.51 22.70 -23.33
CA VAL A 83 -11.73 23.68 -24.09
C VAL A 83 -12.75 24.45 -24.91
N THR A 84 -12.96 25.72 -24.56
CA THR A 84 -13.54 26.73 -25.46
C THR A 84 -12.87 28.05 -25.12
N ASP A 85 -12.32 28.65 -26.15
CA ASP A 85 -11.61 29.93 -26.15
C ASP A 85 -12.51 31.09 -25.70
N GLU A 86 -11.84 32.19 -25.32
CA GLU A 86 -12.40 33.51 -24.96
C GLU A 86 -12.92 33.69 -23.52
N ASN A 87 -12.01 34.09 -22.62
CA ASN A 87 -12.10 35.39 -21.92
C ASN A 87 -10.90 35.62 -20.99
N GLU A 88 -10.19 36.70 -21.28
CA GLU A 88 -9.07 37.26 -20.53
C GLU A 88 -9.54 37.74 -19.14
N ASN A 89 -9.03 37.14 -18.05
CA ASN A 89 -8.73 37.78 -16.74
C ASN A 89 -8.68 36.79 -15.56
N VAL A 90 -7.79 35.80 -15.55
CA VAL A 90 -7.45 35.08 -14.30
C VAL A 90 -5.97 34.66 -14.29
N THR A 91 -5.05 35.59 -14.51
CA THR A 91 -3.61 35.29 -14.69
C THR A 91 -2.70 35.53 -13.47
N GLN A 92 -3.22 35.85 -12.28
CA GLN A 92 -2.35 36.18 -11.13
C GLN A 92 -2.34 35.21 -9.94
N GLU A 93 -3.25 34.23 -9.84
CA GLU A 93 -3.26 33.31 -8.68
C GLU A 93 -2.49 32.00 -8.88
N ILE A 94 -2.10 31.65 -10.11
CA ILE A 94 -1.53 30.33 -10.43
C ILE A 94 -0.03 30.23 -10.07
N LYS A 95 0.71 31.34 -9.98
CA LYS A 95 2.16 31.29 -9.72
C LYS A 95 2.54 30.94 -8.28
N ASN A 96 1.69 31.19 -7.28
CA ASN A 96 2.03 30.97 -5.87
C ASN A 96 1.73 29.54 -5.37
N LYS A 97 0.91 28.76 -6.09
CA LYS A 97 0.60 27.35 -5.75
C LYS A 97 1.68 26.36 -6.19
N SER A 98 2.54 26.75 -7.12
CA SER A 98 3.59 25.89 -7.70
C SER A 98 4.79 25.68 -6.78
N LYS A 99 5.15 26.67 -5.96
CA LYS A 99 6.31 26.56 -5.03
C LYS A 99 6.01 25.71 -3.80
N ASN A 100 4.83 25.85 -3.18
CA ASN A 100 4.44 25.06 -2.01
C ASN A 100 4.15 23.58 -2.29
N LYS A 101 3.93 23.20 -3.56
CA LYS A 101 3.69 21.79 -3.93
C LYS A 101 4.97 20.95 -3.91
N LYS A 102 6.13 21.54 -4.24
CA LYS A 102 7.43 20.85 -4.25
C LYS A 102 8.02 20.63 -2.85
N GLU A 103 7.72 21.50 -1.88
CA GLU A 103 8.20 21.33 -0.49
C GLU A 103 7.34 20.34 0.31
N ILE A 104 6.04 20.26 0.06
CA ILE A 104 5.14 19.31 0.75
C ILE A 104 5.31 17.87 0.24
N GLU A 105 5.67 17.67 -1.03
CA GLU A 105 5.99 16.34 -1.57
C GLU A 105 7.23 15.71 -0.90
N ASN A 106 8.24 16.50 -0.54
CA ASN A 106 9.46 15.99 0.10
C ASN A 106 9.29 15.61 1.59
N ILE A 107 8.30 16.15 2.30
CA ILE A 107 8.08 15.86 3.73
C ILE A 107 7.11 14.68 3.93
N LEU A 108 6.21 14.44 2.98
CA LEU A 108 5.22 13.36 3.03
C LEU A 108 5.79 11.97 2.63
N ASP A 109 7.00 11.91 2.09
CA ASP A 109 7.56 10.67 1.53
C ASP A 109 8.26 9.77 2.57
N ASN A 110 8.48 10.25 3.80
CA ASN A 110 9.16 9.46 4.84
C ASN A 110 8.26 8.49 5.62
N SER A 111 6.92 8.62 5.52
CA SER A 111 5.95 7.70 6.14
C SER A 111 5.43 6.64 5.17
N SER A 112 5.68 6.83 3.86
CA SER A 112 5.39 5.84 2.82
C SER A 112 6.62 5.04 2.44
N ARG A 113 7.48 4.69 3.42
CA ARG A 113 8.27 3.46 3.28
C ARG A 113 7.25 2.34 3.13
N LYS A 114 6.90 2.04 1.87
CA LYS A 114 6.47 0.72 1.46
C LYS A 114 7.45 -0.19 2.17
N THR A 115 7.01 -0.88 3.22
CA THR A 115 7.76 -2.04 3.70
C THR A 115 8.02 -2.81 2.44
N GLU A 116 9.27 -2.84 1.97
CA GLU A 116 9.63 -3.70 0.86
C GLU A 116 9.04 -5.04 1.25
N THR A 117 8.03 -5.46 0.50
CA THR A 117 7.28 -6.69 0.76
C THR A 117 8.33 -7.77 0.56
N TYR A 118 9.03 -8.09 1.64
CA TYR A 118 10.21 -8.92 1.60
C TYR A 118 9.74 -10.32 1.30
N ILE A 119 9.78 -10.64 0.01
CA ILE A 119 9.38 -11.93 -0.48
C ILE A 119 10.48 -12.91 -0.05
N PRO A 120 10.11 -14.04 0.59
CA PRO A 120 11.07 -15.02 1.03
C PRO A 120 12.02 -15.45 -0.10
N PRO A 121 13.31 -15.71 0.18
CA PRO A 121 14.29 -16.10 -0.81
C PRO A 121 13.87 -17.27 -1.72
N LYS A 122 13.00 -18.13 -1.21
CA LYS A 122 12.39 -19.27 -1.92
C LYS A 122 11.76 -18.89 -3.26
N TYR A 123 11.20 -17.69 -3.41
CA TYR A 123 10.48 -17.31 -4.62
C TYR A 123 11.37 -16.70 -5.72
N TYR A 124 12.61 -16.26 -5.44
CA TYR A 124 13.44 -15.62 -6.47
C TYR A 124 13.75 -16.54 -7.66
N SER A 125 14.03 -17.82 -7.41
CA SER A 125 14.27 -18.80 -8.49
C SER A 125 13.04 -18.98 -9.38
N LEU A 126 11.84 -19.00 -8.77
CA LEU A 126 10.57 -19.09 -9.50
C LEU A 126 10.30 -17.81 -10.29
N LEU A 127 10.53 -16.65 -9.67
CA LEU A 127 10.36 -15.34 -10.32
C LEU A 127 11.30 -15.16 -11.51
N GLU A 128 12.51 -15.71 -11.44
CA GLU A 128 13.44 -15.65 -12.55
C GLU A 128 12.98 -16.54 -13.71
N SER A 129 12.49 -17.74 -13.42
CA SER A 129 11.88 -18.62 -14.43
C SER A 129 10.67 -17.98 -15.10
N ILE A 130 9.79 -17.35 -14.32
CA ILE A 130 8.63 -16.59 -14.82
C ILE A 130 9.10 -15.41 -15.68
N SER A 131 10.13 -14.69 -15.23
CA SER A 131 10.70 -13.56 -15.97
C SER A 131 11.28 -13.98 -17.30
N TYR A 132 12.05 -15.07 -17.35
CA TYR A 132 12.62 -15.56 -18.60
C TYR A 132 11.52 -15.91 -19.58
N LYS A 133 10.49 -16.61 -19.14
CA LYS A 133 9.38 -17.01 -20.01
C LYS A 133 8.55 -15.83 -20.51
N TYR A 134 8.32 -14.84 -19.66
CA TYR A 134 7.66 -13.61 -20.08
C TYR A 134 8.49 -12.83 -21.10
N ASN A 135 9.79 -12.66 -20.83
CA ASN A 135 10.68 -11.94 -21.71
C ASN A 135 10.82 -12.67 -23.05
N ASP A 136 10.98 -14.00 -23.06
CA ASP A 136 11.09 -14.79 -24.29
C ASP A 136 9.88 -14.59 -25.23
N ARG A 137 8.68 -14.48 -24.65
CA ARG A 137 7.43 -14.25 -25.41
C ARG A 137 7.28 -12.81 -25.91
N PHE A 138 7.68 -11.80 -25.12
CA PHE A 138 7.32 -10.40 -25.38
C PHE A 138 8.49 -9.43 -25.59
N LEU A 139 9.73 -9.93 -25.58
CA LEU A 139 10.94 -9.11 -25.77
C LEU A 139 11.03 -8.56 -27.19
N TYR A 140 10.61 -9.30 -28.20
CA TYR A 140 10.59 -8.83 -29.60
C TYR A 140 9.18 -8.98 -30.17
N PRO A 141 8.61 -7.97 -30.85
CA PRO A 141 9.17 -6.65 -31.23
C PRO A 141 8.98 -5.54 -30.17
N ASN A 142 8.21 -5.80 -29.11
CA ASN A 142 7.68 -4.76 -28.22
C ASN A 142 8.59 -4.41 -27.02
N ASN A 143 9.74 -5.07 -26.86
CA ASN A 143 10.69 -4.85 -25.78
C ASN A 143 10.09 -4.91 -24.36
N TYR A 144 9.06 -5.75 -24.15
CA TYR A 144 8.48 -5.91 -22.82
C TYR A 144 9.36 -6.78 -21.94
N THR A 145 9.98 -6.17 -20.93
CA THR A 145 10.77 -6.86 -19.91
C THR A 145 10.17 -6.64 -18.52
N LEU A 146 10.17 -7.67 -17.67
CA LEU A 146 9.77 -7.52 -16.27
C LEU A 146 10.80 -6.69 -15.48
N THR A 147 10.37 -5.54 -14.97
CA THR A 147 11.11 -4.77 -13.97
C THR A 147 11.15 -5.51 -12.62
N HIS A 148 12.14 -5.21 -11.78
CA HIS A 148 12.24 -5.78 -10.43
C HIS A 148 10.95 -5.59 -9.61
N ALA A 149 10.36 -4.39 -9.65
CA ALA A 149 9.11 -4.11 -8.95
C ALA A 149 7.94 -4.98 -9.44
N GLN A 150 7.89 -5.30 -10.74
CA GLN A 150 6.87 -6.20 -11.30
C GLN A 150 7.13 -7.65 -10.88
N LYS A 151 8.39 -8.11 -10.87
CA LYS A 151 8.77 -9.42 -10.32
C LYS A 151 8.33 -9.54 -8.87
N MET A 152 8.55 -8.51 -8.04
CA MET A 152 8.12 -8.51 -6.65
C MET A 152 6.59 -8.60 -6.53
N LYS A 153 5.83 -7.85 -7.33
CA LYS A 153 4.36 -7.99 -7.34
C LYS A 153 3.90 -9.40 -7.66
N ILE A 154 4.51 -10.07 -8.64
CA ILE A 154 4.20 -11.49 -8.94
C ILE A 154 4.55 -12.37 -7.74
N GLY A 155 5.66 -12.09 -7.06
CA GLY A 155 6.07 -12.82 -5.86
C GLY A 155 5.08 -12.67 -4.71
N GLU A 156 4.43 -11.52 -4.56
CA GLU A 156 3.33 -11.33 -3.58
C GLU A 156 2.13 -12.25 -3.89
N TYR A 157 1.79 -12.43 -5.16
CA TYR A 157 0.73 -13.36 -5.57
C TYR A 157 1.10 -14.81 -5.25
N LEU A 158 2.34 -15.22 -5.52
CA LEU A 158 2.82 -16.56 -5.15
C LEU A 158 2.85 -16.76 -3.63
N ALA A 159 3.28 -15.74 -2.88
CA ALA A 159 3.30 -15.77 -1.42
C ALA A 159 1.89 -15.85 -0.81
N SER A 160 0.85 -15.39 -1.52
CA SER A 160 -0.53 -15.49 -1.06
C SER A 160 -1.06 -16.94 -1.00
N GLY A 161 -0.38 -17.88 -1.65
CA GLY A 161 -0.73 -19.31 -1.66
C GLY A 161 -1.93 -19.68 -2.55
N TYR A 162 -2.60 -18.68 -3.14
CA TYR A 162 -3.71 -18.91 -4.06
C TYR A 162 -3.29 -19.13 -5.51
N ILE A 163 -2.01 -18.90 -5.86
CA ILE A 163 -1.50 -19.01 -7.23
C ILE A 163 -0.16 -19.73 -7.18
N THR A 164 0.06 -20.65 -8.13
CA THR A 164 1.32 -21.38 -8.30
C THR A 164 2.17 -20.80 -9.43
N SER A 165 3.48 -21.06 -9.42
CA SER A 165 4.39 -20.61 -10.48
C SER A 165 4.01 -21.13 -11.85
N ASP A 166 3.57 -22.39 -11.92
CA ASP A 166 3.24 -23.07 -13.18
C ASP A 166 1.97 -22.47 -13.79
N GLU A 167 1.00 -22.06 -12.96
CA GLU A 167 -0.19 -21.35 -13.42
C GLU A 167 0.15 -19.98 -14.00
N VAL A 168 1.04 -19.22 -13.35
CA VAL A 168 1.51 -17.93 -13.88
C VAL A 168 2.19 -18.15 -15.24
N ILE A 169 3.02 -19.18 -15.35
CA ILE A 169 3.68 -19.59 -16.58
C ILE A 169 2.65 -19.94 -17.67
N SER A 170 1.65 -20.76 -17.38
CA SER A 170 0.60 -21.11 -18.34
C SER A 170 -0.28 -19.92 -18.72
N MET A 171 -0.49 -18.96 -17.81
CA MET A 171 -1.17 -17.70 -18.14
C MET A 171 -0.36 -16.89 -19.14
N ILE A 172 0.96 -16.79 -18.95
CA ILE A 172 1.88 -16.10 -19.88
C ILE A 172 1.81 -16.71 -21.29
N GLU A 173 1.70 -18.03 -21.40
CA GLU A 173 1.53 -18.73 -22.69
C GLU A 173 0.19 -18.44 -23.37
N ARG A 174 -0.85 -18.12 -22.60
CA ARG A 174 -2.20 -17.89 -23.15
C ARG A 174 -2.52 -16.43 -23.46
N ILE A 175 -1.62 -15.50 -23.11
CA ILE A 175 -1.84 -14.08 -23.41
C ILE A 175 -1.86 -13.90 -24.94
N PRO A 176 -2.88 -13.21 -25.49
CA PRO A 176 -2.92 -12.92 -26.91
C PRO A 176 -1.82 -11.92 -27.30
N GLU A 177 -1.23 -12.10 -28.48
CA GLU A 177 -0.13 -11.25 -28.97
C GLU A 177 -0.59 -9.81 -29.28
N ASP A 178 -1.87 -9.64 -29.63
CA ASP A 178 -2.49 -8.34 -29.91
C ASP A 178 -2.84 -7.52 -28.65
N ALA A 179 -2.52 -8.02 -27.46
CA ALA A 179 -2.84 -7.33 -26.21
C ALA A 179 -2.12 -5.98 -26.11
N THR A 180 -2.89 -4.89 -25.90
CA THR A 180 -2.35 -3.53 -25.71
C THR A 180 -1.34 -3.44 -24.55
N SER A 181 -1.50 -4.30 -23.54
CA SER A 181 -0.53 -4.44 -22.44
C SER A 181 -0.53 -5.88 -21.92
N PRO A 182 0.42 -6.72 -22.37
CA PRO A 182 0.50 -8.13 -21.95
C PRO A 182 0.65 -8.28 -20.43
N LEU A 183 1.39 -7.36 -19.79
CA LEU A 183 1.59 -7.36 -18.35
C LEU A 183 0.29 -7.08 -17.58
N ALA A 184 -0.50 -6.10 -18.04
CA ALA A 184 -1.77 -5.78 -17.41
C ALA A 184 -2.75 -6.95 -17.53
N TYR A 185 -2.76 -7.62 -18.68
CA TYR A 185 -3.53 -8.84 -18.89
C TYR A 185 -3.11 -9.94 -17.90
N LEU A 186 -1.81 -10.18 -17.74
CA LEU A 186 -1.27 -11.15 -16.79
C LEU A 186 -1.70 -10.85 -15.35
N PHE A 187 -1.56 -9.60 -14.89
CA PHE A 187 -2.00 -9.23 -13.54
C PHE A 187 -3.51 -9.39 -13.38
N LYS A 188 -4.28 -9.10 -14.43
CA LYS A 188 -5.73 -9.27 -14.39
C LYS A 188 -6.13 -10.74 -14.33
N SER A 189 -5.48 -11.62 -15.09
CA SER A 189 -5.75 -13.06 -15.04
C SER A 189 -5.35 -13.67 -13.70
N MET A 190 -4.21 -13.27 -13.13
CA MET A 190 -3.79 -13.69 -11.78
C MET A 190 -4.78 -13.22 -10.71
N GLU A 191 -5.20 -11.95 -10.74
CA GLU A 191 -6.18 -11.42 -9.77
C GLU A 191 -7.53 -12.13 -9.88
N ASN A 192 -8.00 -12.42 -11.09
CA ASN A 192 -9.24 -13.18 -11.29
C ASN A 192 -9.13 -14.59 -10.68
N LEU A 193 -8.04 -15.33 -10.95
CA LEU A 193 -7.85 -16.69 -10.40
C LEU A 193 -7.83 -16.68 -8.86
N LYS A 194 -7.15 -15.69 -8.27
CA LYS A 194 -7.13 -15.51 -6.82
C LYS A 194 -8.54 -15.26 -6.27
N GLN A 195 -9.32 -14.40 -6.93
CA GLN A 195 -10.69 -14.08 -6.51
C GLN A 195 -11.61 -15.30 -6.60
N GLU A 196 -11.52 -16.09 -7.67
CA GLU A 196 -12.29 -17.33 -7.83
C GLU A 196 -12.02 -18.31 -6.67
N ARG A 197 -10.74 -18.59 -6.38
CA ARG A 197 -10.36 -19.47 -5.26
C ARG A 197 -10.81 -18.96 -3.91
N MET A 198 -10.73 -17.65 -3.69
CA MET A 198 -11.24 -17.04 -2.46
C MET A 198 -12.76 -17.22 -2.31
N LEU A 199 -13.52 -17.11 -3.41
CA LEU A 199 -14.96 -17.34 -3.41
C LEU A 199 -15.30 -18.82 -3.14
N GLU A 200 -14.55 -19.75 -3.73
CA GLU A 200 -14.69 -21.19 -3.46
C GLU A 200 -14.45 -21.52 -1.99
N CYS A 201 -13.32 -21.05 -1.41
CA CYS A 201 -13.04 -21.24 0.01
C CYS A 201 -14.14 -20.66 0.90
N LYS A 202 -14.67 -19.49 0.53
CA LYS A 202 -15.78 -18.86 1.25
C LYS A 202 -17.07 -19.68 1.16
N ALA A 203 -17.39 -20.22 -0.02
CA ALA A 203 -18.56 -21.08 -0.23
C ALA A 203 -18.46 -22.37 0.59
N ILE A 204 -17.30 -23.04 0.56
CA ILE A 204 -17.02 -24.26 1.33
C ILE A 204 -17.12 -23.97 2.84
N ALA A 205 -16.56 -22.87 3.32
CA ALA A 205 -16.66 -22.49 4.72
C ALA A 205 -18.12 -22.27 5.16
N HIS A 206 -18.93 -21.65 4.30
CA HIS A 206 -20.35 -21.45 4.56
C HIS A 206 -21.12 -22.78 4.57
N GLU A 207 -20.83 -23.69 3.64
CA GLU A 207 -21.43 -25.03 3.59
C GLU A 207 -21.06 -25.86 4.83
N ASN A 208 -19.79 -25.84 5.23
CA ASN A 208 -19.30 -26.53 6.43
C ASN A 208 -19.93 -25.97 7.71
N ALA A 209 -20.11 -24.65 7.81
CA ALA A 209 -20.82 -24.03 8.92
C ALA A 209 -22.28 -24.50 8.95
N ARG A 210 -22.97 -24.50 7.80
CA ARG A 210 -24.36 -25.00 7.69
C ARG A 210 -24.48 -26.46 8.14
N LYS A 211 -23.56 -27.34 7.69
CA LYS A 211 -23.51 -28.75 8.12
C LYS A 211 -23.32 -28.87 9.64
N LYS A 212 -22.40 -28.08 10.22
CA LYS A 212 -22.14 -28.10 11.67
C LYS A 212 -23.37 -27.70 12.50
N TYR A 213 -24.15 -26.71 12.06
CA TYR A 213 -25.36 -26.30 12.78
C TYR A 213 -26.51 -27.31 12.60
N MET A 214 -26.64 -27.95 11.45
CA MET A 214 -27.68 -28.97 11.20
C MET A 214 -27.45 -30.29 11.95
N ILE A 215 -26.22 -30.58 12.40
CA ILE A 215 -25.89 -31.79 13.18
C ILE A 215 -26.18 -31.59 14.68
N ASN A 216 -26.31 -30.35 15.14
CA ASN A 216 -26.54 -30.00 16.55
C ASN A 216 -28.03 -29.73 16.86
N GLU A 217 -28.93 -30.05 15.94
CA GLU A 217 -30.40 -29.98 16.05
C GLU A 217 -30.98 -31.38 15.87
#